data_AF-A0A928QNB0-F1
#
_entry.id   AF-A0A928QNB0-F1
#
_cell.length_a   1.000
_cell.length_b   1.000
_cell.length_c   1.000
_cell.angle_alpha   90.00
_cell.angle_beta   90.00
_cell.angle_gamma   90.00
#
_symmetry.space_group_name_H-M   'P 1'
#
loop_
_entity.id
_entity.type
_entity.pdbx_description
1 polymer ?
#
loop_
_entity_poly.entity_id
_entity_poly.type
_entity_poly.pdbx_seq_one_letter_code
_entity_poly.pdbx_strand_id
1 'polypeptide(L)'
;MMREILFRGKRNNGEWVEGSLVVWPDGATDICYSENDSFVEMTKTIVNPASVGQYTGLTDKNGNKIFEGDIVDILTEDEEIGIVAYDDGGFQVEADGFCVDFHSNINGTDLEVIGNIHDNPELIGGGE
;
A
#
# COMPACT_ATOMS: atom_id res chain seq x y z
N MET A 1 5.32 -3.66 19.69
CA MET A 1 4.30 -2.61 19.46
C MET A 1 3.18 -3.24 18.62
N MET A 2 1.93 -2.80 18.74
CA MET A 2 0.82 -3.30 17.93
C MET A 2 0.79 -2.53 16.60
N ARG A 3 0.84 -3.24 15.47
CA ARG A 3 0.74 -2.65 14.13
C ARG A 3 -0.68 -2.15 13.89
N GLU A 4 -0.82 -0.97 13.29
CA GLU A 4 -2.12 -0.45 12.83
C GLU A 4 -2.66 -1.34 11.71
N ILE A 5 -3.91 -1.81 11.86
CA ILE A 5 -4.61 -2.54 10.81
C ILE A 5 -5.42 -1.52 10.00
N LEU A 6 -4.89 -1.16 8.84
CA LEU A 6 -5.48 -0.20 7.92
C LEU A 6 -5.36 -0.73 6.50
N PHE A 7 -6.39 -0.48 5.70
CA PHE A 7 -6.43 -0.80 4.28
C PHE A 7 -6.76 0.44 3.50
N ARG A 8 -6.32 0.48 2.24
CA ARG A 8 -6.81 1.43 1.24
C ARG A 8 -7.49 0.69 0.10
N GLY A 9 -8.35 1.39 -0.64
CA GLY A 9 -8.93 0.89 -1.88
C GLY A 9 -9.41 2.02 -2.77
N LYS A 10 -9.42 1.80 -4.08
CA LYS A 10 -9.81 2.79 -5.08
C LYS A 10 -11.29 2.65 -5.43
N ARG A 11 -12.03 3.75 -5.34
CA ARG A 11 -13.44 3.86 -5.73
C ARG A 11 -13.60 3.90 -7.25
N ASN A 12 -14.83 3.68 -7.72
CA ASN A 12 -15.16 3.77 -9.16
C ASN A 12 -14.96 5.18 -9.76
N ASN A 13 -14.96 6.23 -8.94
CA ASN A 13 -14.67 7.60 -9.37
C ASN A 13 -13.16 7.90 -9.44
N GLY A 14 -12.30 6.93 -9.12
CA GLY A 14 -10.84 7.06 -9.14
C GLY A 14 -10.23 7.55 -7.82
N GLU A 15 -11.02 7.90 -6.82
CA GLU A 15 -10.51 8.36 -5.52
C GLU A 15 -10.10 7.19 -4.63
N TRP A 16 -9.05 7.39 -3.83
CA TRP A 16 -8.64 6.46 -2.78
C TRP A 16 -9.39 6.72 -1.47
N VAL A 17 -9.65 5.65 -0.74
CA VAL A 17 -10.14 5.70 0.64
C VAL A 17 -9.34 4.77 1.52
N GLU A 18 -9.13 5.20 2.76
CA GLU A 18 -8.47 4.41 3.80
C GLU A 18 -9.47 4.03 4.90
N GLY A 19 -9.37 2.81 5.42
CA GLY A 19 -10.24 2.35 6.51
C GLY A 19 -10.14 0.85 6.76
N SER A 20 -11.20 0.31 7.37
CA SER A 20 -11.35 -1.12 7.62
C SER A 20 -11.89 -1.84 6.39
N LEU A 21 -11.21 -2.91 5.97
CA LEU A 21 -11.63 -3.76 4.86
C LEU A 21 -12.80 -4.65 5.25
N VAL A 22 -13.84 -4.69 4.40
CA VAL A 22 -14.93 -5.66 4.49
C VAL A 22 -15.05 -6.37 3.15
N VAL A 23 -14.90 -7.69 3.16
CA VAL A 23 -15.10 -8.55 1.98
C VAL A 23 -16.34 -9.40 2.20
N TRP A 24 -17.29 -9.28 1.29
CA TRP A 24 -18.56 -10.00 1.34
C TRP A 24 -18.45 -11.38 0.66
N PRO A 25 -19.34 -12.34 0.96
CA PRO A 25 -19.29 -13.68 0.36
C PRO A 25 -19.42 -13.74 -1.17
N ASP A 26 -19.99 -12.69 -1.78
CA ASP A 26 -20.12 -12.54 -3.23
C ASP A 26 -18.90 -11.87 -3.88
N GLY A 27 -17.87 -11.53 -3.10
CA GLY A 27 -16.66 -10.85 -3.56
C GLY A 27 -16.77 -9.32 -3.60
N ALA A 28 -17.93 -8.74 -3.29
CA ALA A 28 -18.03 -7.30 -3.12
C ALA A 28 -17.09 -6.85 -1.99
N THR A 29 -16.44 -5.71 -2.18
CA THR A 29 -15.42 -5.20 -1.25
C THR A 29 -15.72 -3.75 -0.89
N ASP A 30 -15.87 -3.50 0.41
CA ASP A 30 -16.10 -2.17 0.97
C ASP A 30 -14.89 -1.74 1.81
N ILE A 31 -14.62 -0.42 1.84
CA ILE A 31 -13.80 0.22 2.88
C ILE A 31 -14.75 0.99 3.81
N CYS A 32 -14.66 0.68 5.11
CA CYS A 32 -15.40 1.35 6.18
C CYS A 32 -14.50 2.38 6.88
N TYR A 33 -14.93 3.63 6.95
CA TYR A 33 -14.14 4.75 7.48
C TYR A 33 -15.03 5.80 8.18
N SER A 34 -14.43 6.69 8.98
CA SER A 34 -15.12 7.84 9.58
C SER A 34 -14.60 9.13 8.94
N GLU A 35 -15.50 10.03 8.56
CA GLU A 35 -15.13 11.30 7.92
C GLU A 35 -14.69 12.37 8.93
N ASN A 36 -15.09 12.25 10.19
CA ASN A 36 -14.89 13.30 11.20
C ASN A 36 -14.30 12.79 12.52
N ASP A 37 -13.63 11.63 12.49
CA ASP A 37 -13.13 10.94 13.69
C ASP A 37 -14.24 10.72 14.76
N SER A 38 -15.50 10.76 14.31
CA SER A 38 -16.68 10.58 15.14
C SER A 38 -17.09 9.12 15.04
N PHE A 39 -17.21 8.46 16.19
CA PHE A 39 -17.64 7.06 16.28
C PHE A 39 -19.10 6.84 15.86
N VAL A 40 -19.86 7.90 15.61
CA VAL A 40 -21.31 7.86 15.43
C VAL A 40 -21.69 7.75 13.94
N GLU A 41 -20.82 8.21 13.04
CA GLU A 41 -21.07 8.21 11.59
C GLU A 41 -19.98 7.42 10.87
N MET A 42 -20.13 6.09 10.87
CA MET A 42 -19.33 5.23 10.02
C MET A 42 -19.93 5.18 8.62
N THR A 43 -19.10 5.56 7.64
CA THR A 43 -19.41 5.42 6.22
C THR A 43 -18.76 4.15 5.70
N LYS A 44 -19.41 3.50 4.74
CA LYS A 44 -18.79 2.45 3.92
C LYS A 44 -18.97 2.75 2.45
N THR A 45 -17.98 2.37 1.66
CA THR A 45 -17.99 2.61 0.22
C THR A 45 -17.41 1.42 -0.52
N ILE A 46 -18.03 1.07 -1.65
CA ILE A 46 -17.55 0.00 -2.52
C ILE A 46 -16.26 0.48 -3.19
N VAL A 47 -15.24 -0.39 -3.17
CA VAL A 47 -13.97 -0.19 -3.86
C VAL A 47 -13.73 -1.32 -4.86
N ASN A 48 -12.82 -1.09 -5.80
CA ASN A 48 -12.32 -2.14 -6.67
C ASN A 48 -11.49 -3.13 -5.83
N PRO A 49 -11.89 -4.42 -5.74
CA PRO A 49 -11.18 -5.41 -4.94
C PRO A 49 -9.70 -5.54 -5.33
N ALA A 50 -9.37 -5.39 -6.61
CA ALA A 50 -7.99 -5.51 -7.11
C ALA A 50 -7.08 -4.34 -6.70
N SER A 51 -7.65 -3.26 -6.18
CA SER A 51 -6.90 -2.09 -5.69
C SER A 51 -6.70 -2.09 -4.18
N VAL A 52 -7.20 -3.10 -3.48
CA VAL A 52 -7.06 -3.16 -2.03
C VAL A 52 -5.62 -3.42 -1.67
N GLY A 53 -5.04 -2.53 -0.87
CA GLY A 53 -3.71 -2.69 -0.31
C GLY A 53 -3.71 -2.51 1.19
N GLN A 54 -3.00 -3.37 1.91
CA GLN A 54 -2.87 -3.24 3.37
C GLN A 54 -1.70 -2.31 3.73
N TYR A 55 -1.89 -1.49 4.76
CA TYR A 55 -0.83 -0.68 5.34
C TYR A 55 0.23 -1.59 5.97
N THR A 56 1.50 -1.36 5.62
CA THR A 56 2.63 -2.13 6.15
C THR A 56 2.86 -1.91 7.63
N GLY A 57 2.44 -0.76 8.16
CA GLY A 57 2.77 -0.29 9.51
C GLY A 57 3.98 0.65 9.54
N LEU A 58 4.59 0.95 8.38
CA LEU A 58 5.78 1.79 8.24
C LEU A 58 5.49 3.01 7.37
N THR A 59 6.16 4.11 7.67
CA THR A 59 6.14 5.31 6.83
C THR A 59 7.44 5.46 6.06
N ASP A 60 7.34 6.04 4.87
CA ASP A 60 8.49 6.42 4.04
C ASP A 60 9.30 7.56 4.67
N LYS A 61 10.39 7.98 4.02
CA LYS A 61 11.23 9.10 4.49
C LYS A 61 10.48 10.43 4.66
N ASN A 62 9.38 10.61 3.94
CA ASN A 62 8.55 11.81 3.93
C ASN A 62 7.38 11.72 4.92
N GLY A 63 7.24 10.59 5.64
CA GLY A 63 6.15 10.32 6.58
C GLY A 63 4.87 9.79 5.94
N ASN A 64 4.89 9.44 4.64
CA ASN A 64 3.75 8.82 3.98
C ASN A 64 3.63 7.36 4.40
N LYS A 65 2.41 6.88 4.66
CA LYS A 65 2.15 5.47 4.93
C LYS A 65 2.49 4.63 3.69
N ILE A 66 3.21 3.53 3.90
CA ILE A 66 3.54 2.57 2.84
C ILE A 66 2.51 1.45 2.85
N PHE A 67 1.84 1.23 1.72
CA PHE A 67 0.85 0.19 1.50
C PHE A 67 1.32 -0.83 0.47
N GLU A 68 0.72 -2.02 0.50
CA GLU A 68 0.80 -2.96 -0.62
C GLU A 68 0.43 -2.30 -1.95
N GLY A 69 1.19 -2.64 -2.99
CA GLY A 69 1.09 -2.07 -4.33
C GLY A 69 1.72 -0.69 -4.49
N ASP A 70 2.31 -0.09 -3.44
CA ASP A 70 3.14 1.11 -3.60
C ASP A 70 4.39 0.79 -4.41
N ILE A 71 4.77 1.74 -5.26
CA ILE A 71 6.02 1.77 -5.99
C ILE A 71 6.95 2.68 -5.19
N VAL A 72 8.10 2.16 -4.80
CA VAL A 72 9.05 2.82 -3.93
C VAL A 72 10.40 2.95 -4.61
N ASP A 73 11.04 4.10 -4.41
CA ASP A 73 12.45 4.30 -4.65
C ASP A 73 13.21 3.85 -3.38
N ILE A 74 14.13 2.91 -3.55
CA ILE A 74 15.03 2.40 -2.51
C ILE A 74 16.26 3.31 -2.50
N LEU A 75 16.39 4.10 -1.41
CA LEU A 75 17.39 5.16 -1.25
C LEU A 75 18.82 4.61 -1.06
N THR A 76 19.33 3.97 -2.11
CA THR A 76 20.67 3.43 -2.24
C THR A 76 21.48 4.29 -3.21
N GLU A 77 22.77 3.98 -3.42
CA GLU A 77 23.60 4.73 -4.39
C GLU A 77 23.14 4.54 -5.84
N ASP A 78 22.45 3.43 -6.14
CA ASP A 78 22.07 3.03 -7.49
C ASP A 78 20.61 3.39 -7.87
N GLU A 79 19.84 4.04 -6.99
CA GLU A 79 18.43 4.44 -7.19
C GLU A 79 17.57 3.30 -7.77
N GLU A 80 17.21 2.34 -6.93
CA GLU A 80 16.48 1.12 -7.34
C GLU A 80 14.98 1.26 -7.09
N ILE A 81 14.15 0.91 -8.08
CA ILE A 81 12.69 0.95 -7.96
C ILE A 81 12.15 -0.44 -7.64
N GLY A 82 11.27 -0.52 -6.64
CA GLY A 82 10.58 -1.75 -6.28
C GLY A 82 9.09 -1.56 -6.01
N ILE A 83 8.38 -2.67 -5.90
CA ILE A 83 6.96 -2.74 -5.57
C ILE A 83 6.81 -3.37 -4.20
N VAL A 84 6.00 -2.74 -3.35
CA VAL A 84 5.65 -3.29 -2.04
C VAL A 84 4.65 -4.42 -2.20
N ALA A 85 5.01 -5.61 -1.76
CA ALA A 85 4.19 -6.82 -1.84
C ALA A 85 4.10 -7.52 -0.48
N TYR A 86 3.10 -8.40 -0.33
CA TYR A 86 3.03 -9.33 0.80
C TYR A 86 3.23 -10.75 0.31
N ASP A 87 4.35 -11.36 0.68
CA ASP A 87 4.69 -12.74 0.31
C ASP A 87 5.44 -13.43 1.46
N ASP A 88 5.44 -14.77 1.47
CA ASP A 88 6.05 -15.63 2.50
C ASP A 88 5.80 -15.19 3.96
N GLY A 89 4.61 -14.62 4.21
CA GLY A 89 4.18 -14.20 5.54
C GLY A 89 4.67 -12.82 6.00
N GLY A 90 5.33 -12.04 5.14
CA GLY A 90 5.83 -10.71 5.44
C GLY A 90 5.58 -9.70 4.33
N PHE A 91 5.68 -8.41 4.65
CA PHE A 91 5.83 -7.41 3.60
C PHE A 91 7.28 -7.39 3.12
N GLN A 92 7.43 -7.16 1.83
CA GLN A 92 8.70 -7.03 1.16
C GLN A 92 8.64 -5.99 0.04
N VAL A 93 9.80 -5.53 -0.40
CA VAL A 93 9.97 -4.75 -1.63
C VAL A 93 10.54 -5.70 -2.69
N GLU A 94 9.79 -5.87 -3.78
CA GLU A 94 10.19 -6.64 -4.96
C GLU A 94 10.77 -5.67 -6.00
N ALA A 95 12.06 -5.80 -6.27
CA ALA A 95 12.79 -5.01 -7.26
C ALA A 95 13.39 -5.94 -8.33
N ASP A 96 14.00 -5.38 -9.37
CA ASP A 96 14.56 -6.21 -10.43
C ASP A 96 15.74 -7.06 -9.92
N GLY A 97 15.59 -8.39 -10.00
CA GLY A 97 16.62 -9.34 -9.59
C GLY A 97 16.78 -9.56 -8.08
N PHE A 98 16.04 -8.87 -7.22
CA PHE A 98 16.12 -9.09 -5.76
C PHE A 98 14.83 -8.73 -5.00
N CYS A 99 14.77 -9.19 -3.75
CA CYS A 99 13.67 -8.91 -2.83
C CYS A 99 14.21 -8.61 -1.43
N VAL A 100 13.61 -7.62 -0.77
CA VAL A 100 14.06 -7.14 0.56
C VAL A 100 12.87 -7.09 1.51
N ASP A 101 12.95 -7.83 2.63
CA ASP A 101 11.87 -7.82 3.64
C ASP A 101 11.96 -6.63 4.61
N PHE A 102 10.79 -6.14 5.01
CA PHE A 102 10.66 -5.07 6.01
C PHE A 102 11.00 -5.49 7.45
N HIS A 103 11.20 -6.79 7.71
CA HIS A 103 11.43 -7.26 9.08
C HIS A 103 12.89 -7.10 9.52
N SER A 104 13.82 -7.35 8.59
CA SER A 104 15.24 -7.51 8.91
C SER A 104 16.15 -6.65 8.05
N ASN A 105 15.72 -6.25 6.86
CA ASN A 105 16.63 -5.74 5.84
C ASN A 105 16.37 -4.29 5.41
N ILE A 106 15.16 -3.75 5.56
CA ILE A 106 14.86 -2.36 5.19
C ILE A 106 13.87 -1.70 6.15
N ASN A 107 14.10 -0.42 6.47
CA ASN A 107 13.12 0.41 7.18
C ASN A 107 12.32 1.25 6.19
N GLY A 108 11.11 1.66 6.58
CA GLY A 108 10.33 2.57 5.75
C GLY A 108 11.07 3.88 5.41
N THR A 109 11.88 4.42 6.32
CA THR A 109 12.67 5.64 6.08
C THR A 109 13.78 5.49 5.05
N ASP A 110 14.11 4.26 4.65
CA ASP A 110 15.06 3.95 3.58
C ASP A 110 14.37 3.95 2.20
N LEU A 111 13.06 4.30 2.17
CA LEU A 111 12.21 4.32 0.99
C LEU A 111 11.58 5.70 0.78
N GLU A 112 11.23 5.99 -0.47
CA GLU A 112 10.31 7.04 -0.86
C GLU A 112 9.18 6.47 -1.71
N VAL A 113 7.92 6.70 -1.33
CA VAL A 113 6.79 6.31 -2.19
C VAL A 113 6.71 7.27 -3.37
N ILE A 114 6.88 6.75 -4.58
CA ILE A 114 6.87 7.52 -5.83
C ILE A 114 5.63 7.28 -6.69
N GLY A 115 4.81 6.29 -6.33
CA GLY A 115 3.56 5.96 -7.02
C GLY A 115 2.94 4.69 -6.50
N ASN A 116 1.97 4.14 -7.24
CA ASN A 116 1.43 2.81 -6.99
C ASN A 116 1.07 2.12 -8.31
N ILE A 117 0.95 0.79 -8.31
CA ILE A 117 0.71 -0.02 -9.51
C ILE A 117 -0.62 0.28 -10.22
N HIS A 118 -1.56 0.98 -9.58
CA HIS A 118 -2.86 1.29 -10.15
C HIS A 118 -2.93 2.69 -10.80
N ASP A 119 -2.18 3.65 -10.26
CA ASP A 119 -2.12 5.03 -10.76
C ASP A 119 -0.92 5.29 -11.65
N ASN A 120 0.18 4.56 -11.42
CA ASN A 120 1.47 4.79 -12.05
C ASN A 120 2.07 3.51 -12.67
N PRO A 121 1.33 2.76 -13.49
CA PRO A 121 1.85 1.55 -14.12
C PRO A 121 3.03 1.84 -15.07
N GLU A 122 3.25 3.08 -15.49
CA GLU A 122 4.41 3.49 -16.28
C GLU A 122 5.75 3.48 -15.52
N LEU A 123 5.71 3.51 -14.18
CA LEU A 123 6.91 3.46 -13.34
C LEU A 123 7.47 2.04 -13.21
N ILE A 124 6.72 1.03 -13.62
CA ILE A 124 7.13 -0.37 -13.63
C ILE A 124 7.41 -0.78 -15.09
N GLY A 125 8.69 -1.01 -15.43
CA GLY A 125 9.07 -1.42 -16.80
C GLY A 125 10.27 -0.69 -17.43
N GLY A 126 11.19 -0.15 -16.64
CA GLY A 126 12.47 0.38 -17.12
C GLY A 126 13.48 -0.73 -17.43
N GLY A 127 13.21 -1.55 -18.44
CA GLY A 127 14.12 -2.58 -18.92
C GLY A 127 13.91 -2.86 -20.41
N GLU A 128 14.59 -2.08 -21.26
CA GLU A 128 15.02 -2.54 -22.59
C GLU A 128 16.47 -3.03 -22.52
#